data_AF-A0A355B656-F1
#
_entry.id   AF-A0A355B656-F1
#
_cell.length_a   1.000
_cell.length_b   1.000
_cell.length_c   1.000
_cell.angle_alpha   90.00
_cell.angle_beta   90.00
_cell.angle_gamma   90.00
#
_symmetry.space_group_name_H-M   'P 1'
#
loop_
_entity.id
_entity.type
_entity.pdbx_description
1 polymer ?
#
loop_
_entity_poly.entity_id
_entity_poly.type
_entity_poly.pdbx_seq_one_letter_code
_entity_poly.pdbx_strand_id
1 'polypeptide(L)'
;MRFKLDEEWYDLPGEMETFGALRDWVSSMLKEEDRVLLGIMSGDATLRAEDIESSVDRLISQFDTLEFYSAAPAILACQTCGDLIEFMDVLEERGERMRAGIEAQDHGTIALRFKECIEGWNLVLQGLRNLIQMANMDSSTVEIGGQSLSDAAASMRGITLKMADAFTRGDMASLNVVVTEELGEYINPLREVFERVLEKLEEAAV
;
A
#
# COMPACT_ATOMS: atom_id res chain seq x y z
N MET A 1 25.19 -26.51 -2.12
CA MET A 1 24.93 -25.21 -1.46
C MET A 1 23.52 -25.28 -0.88
N ARG A 2 23.22 -24.51 0.17
CA ARG A 2 21.88 -24.42 0.76
C ARG A 2 21.37 -23.00 0.60
N PHE A 3 20.08 -22.82 0.58
CA PHE A 3 19.43 -21.51 0.66
C PHE A 3 18.41 -21.55 1.79
N LYS A 4 18.00 -20.36 2.24
CA LYS A 4 16.99 -20.22 3.28
C LYS A 4 15.71 -19.69 2.66
N LEU A 5 14.57 -20.24 3.03
CA LEU A 5 13.26 -19.69 2.72
C LEU A 5 12.54 -19.44 4.03
N ASP A 6 12.15 -18.19 4.25
CA ASP A 6 11.64 -17.66 5.52
C ASP A 6 12.62 -17.98 6.68
N GLU A 7 12.41 -19.08 7.39
CA GLU A 7 13.29 -19.51 8.50
C GLU A 7 13.91 -20.90 8.30
N GLU A 8 13.55 -21.59 7.22
CA GLU A 8 13.94 -22.98 6.98
C GLU A 8 15.06 -23.09 5.95
N TRP A 9 15.97 -24.02 6.18
CA TRP A 9 17.10 -24.28 5.29
C TRP A 9 16.83 -25.43 4.34
N TYR A 10 16.89 -25.15 3.05
CA TYR A 10 16.65 -26.11 1.99
C TYR A 10 17.95 -26.45 1.26
N ASP A 11 18.06 -27.71 0.85
CA ASP A 11 19.11 -28.12 -0.07
C ASP A 11 18.76 -27.66 -1.49
N LEU A 12 19.78 -27.25 -2.24
CA LEU A 12 19.58 -26.88 -3.63
C LEU A 12 19.05 -28.07 -4.44
N PRO A 13 17.96 -27.89 -5.20
CA PRO A 13 17.51 -28.88 -6.16
C PRO A 13 18.65 -29.20 -7.15
N GLY A 14 18.81 -30.48 -7.51
CA GLY A 14 19.80 -30.89 -8.50
C GLY A 14 19.58 -30.18 -9.84
N GLU A 15 20.67 -29.84 -10.53
CA GLU A 15 20.70 -29.15 -11.84
C GLU A 15 20.52 -27.62 -11.82
N MET A 16 20.38 -26.97 -10.65
CA MET A 16 20.34 -25.50 -10.59
C MET A 16 21.74 -24.87 -10.52
N GLU A 17 22.13 -24.20 -11.60
CA GLU A 17 23.42 -23.50 -11.69
C GLU A 17 23.31 -21.98 -11.47
N THR A 18 22.18 -21.37 -11.83
CA THR A 18 21.99 -19.91 -11.83
C THR A 18 21.00 -19.43 -10.79
N PHE A 19 21.19 -18.18 -10.33
CA PHE A 19 20.28 -17.52 -9.40
C PHE A 19 18.85 -17.44 -9.94
N GLY A 20 18.69 -17.16 -11.24
CA GLY A 20 17.40 -17.14 -11.92
C GLY A 20 16.65 -18.46 -11.82
N ALA A 21 17.33 -19.58 -12.09
CA ALA A 21 16.73 -20.90 -12.00
C ALA A 21 16.26 -21.22 -10.58
N LEU A 22 17.07 -20.86 -9.57
CA LEU A 22 16.69 -21.03 -8.17
C LEU A 22 15.49 -20.14 -7.79
N ARG A 23 15.50 -18.85 -8.16
CA ARG A 23 14.42 -17.91 -7.88
C ARG A 23 13.10 -18.38 -8.47
N ASP A 24 13.12 -18.83 -9.72
CA ASP A 24 11.92 -19.26 -10.44
C ASP A 24 11.36 -20.57 -9.86
N TRP A 25 12.25 -21.45 -9.39
CA TRP A 25 11.85 -22.65 -8.67
C TRP A 25 11.27 -22.35 -7.29
N VAL A 26 11.91 -21.49 -6.49
CA VAL A 26 11.36 -21.03 -5.21
C VAL A 26 10.00 -20.39 -5.43
N SER A 27 9.86 -19.55 -6.46
CA SER A 27 8.59 -18.91 -6.81
C SER A 27 7.52 -19.91 -7.25
N SER A 28 7.90 -21.04 -7.85
CA SER A 28 6.98 -22.12 -8.22
C SER A 28 6.54 -22.92 -7.00
N MET A 29 7.47 -23.24 -6.09
CA MET A 29 7.17 -23.90 -4.81
C MET A 29 6.24 -23.04 -3.95
N LEU A 30 6.53 -21.73 -3.84
CA LEU A 30 5.68 -20.79 -3.11
C LEU A 30 4.26 -20.70 -3.69
N LYS A 31 4.10 -20.77 -5.01
CA LYS A 31 2.77 -20.81 -5.64
C LYS A 31 1.96 -22.04 -5.26
N GLU A 32 2.60 -23.20 -5.11
CA GLU A 32 1.92 -24.42 -4.66
C GLU A 32 1.44 -24.30 -3.21
N GLU A 33 2.09 -23.44 -2.42
CA GLU A 33 1.73 -23.13 -1.03
C GLU A 33 0.84 -21.86 -0.89
N ASP A 34 0.33 -21.31 -2.00
CA ASP A 34 -0.43 -20.05 -2.04
C ASP A 34 0.31 -18.86 -1.41
N ARG A 35 1.63 -18.80 -1.63
CA ARG A 35 2.54 -17.74 -1.15
C ARG A 35 3.18 -16.97 -2.29
N VAL A 36 3.64 -15.76 -1.99
CA VAL A 36 4.39 -14.90 -2.92
C VAL A 36 5.74 -14.53 -2.35
N LEU A 37 6.73 -14.38 -3.24
CA LEU A 37 8.06 -13.92 -2.87
C LEU A 37 8.05 -12.40 -2.63
N LEU A 38 8.44 -11.99 -1.43
CA LEU A 38 8.53 -10.59 -1.00
C LEU A 38 9.90 -9.98 -1.26
N GLY A 39 10.96 -10.77 -1.10
CA GLY A 39 12.32 -10.25 -1.17
C GLY A 39 13.37 -11.34 -1.11
N ILE A 40 14.59 -10.95 -1.44
CA ILE A 40 15.76 -11.83 -1.46
C ILE A 40 16.91 -11.11 -0.78
N MET A 41 17.60 -11.77 0.14
CA MET A 41 18.85 -11.30 0.73
C MET A 41 20.02 -12.12 0.25
N SER A 42 21.15 -11.45 0.03
CA SER A 42 22.45 -12.08 -0.12
C SER A 42 23.40 -11.65 0.98
N GLY A 43 23.73 -12.60 1.87
CA GLY A 43 24.36 -12.27 3.15
C GLY A 43 23.48 -11.29 3.94
N ASP A 44 24.06 -10.17 4.38
CA ASP A 44 23.35 -9.14 5.15
C ASP A 44 22.66 -8.08 4.28
N ALA A 45 22.71 -8.22 2.94
CA ALA A 45 22.20 -7.22 2.02
C ALA A 45 20.92 -7.67 1.30
N THR A 46 19.86 -6.87 1.35
CA THR A 46 18.67 -7.05 0.51
C THR A 46 19.01 -6.73 -0.95
N LEU A 47 18.70 -7.67 -1.85
CA LEU A 47 18.79 -7.44 -3.29
C LEU A 47 17.63 -6.56 -3.73
N ARG A 48 17.94 -5.43 -4.37
CA ARG A 48 16.90 -4.55 -4.95
C ARG A 48 16.38 -5.16 -6.24
N ALA A 49 15.21 -4.75 -6.69
CA ALA A 49 14.61 -5.23 -7.94
C ALA A 49 15.56 -5.13 -9.15
N GLU A 50 16.29 -4.02 -9.26
CA GLU A 50 17.29 -3.80 -10.33
C GLU A 50 18.48 -4.78 -10.24
N ASP A 51 18.90 -5.13 -9.03
CA ASP A 51 19.99 -6.06 -8.77
C ASP A 51 19.56 -7.51 -9.01
N ILE A 52 18.29 -7.84 -8.73
CA ILE A 52 17.70 -9.15 -8.98
C ILE A 52 17.72 -9.45 -10.48
N GLU A 53 17.22 -8.54 -11.30
CA GLU A 53 17.12 -8.74 -12.76
C GLU A 53 18.50 -8.82 -13.44
N SER A 54 19.46 -8.00 -13.00
CA SER A 54 20.83 -8.09 -13.50
C SER A 54 21.61 -9.32 -13.01
N SER A 55 21.08 -10.04 -12.01
CA SER A 55 21.72 -11.19 -11.38
C SER A 55 21.20 -12.55 -11.85
N VAL A 56 20.16 -12.61 -12.69
CA VAL A 56 19.47 -13.85 -13.08
C VAL A 56 20.43 -14.90 -13.66
N ASP A 57 21.39 -14.48 -14.49
CA ASP A 57 22.37 -15.38 -15.12
C ASP A 57 23.61 -15.67 -14.26
N ARG A 58 23.74 -15.03 -13.08
CA ARG A 58 24.88 -15.25 -12.20
C ARG A 58 24.81 -16.65 -11.60
N LEU A 59 25.97 -17.29 -11.51
CA LEU A 59 26.08 -18.59 -10.85
C LEU A 59 25.75 -18.44 -9.37
N ILE A 60 25.01 -19.38 -8.82
CA ILE A 60 24.59 -19.37 -7.41
C ILE A 60 25.82 -19.37 -6.49
N SER A 61 26.91 -20.02 -6.91
CA SER A 61 28.19 -20.05 -6.19
C SER A 61 28.86 -18.69 -5.99
N GLN A 62 28.38 -17.64 -6.67
CA GLN A 62 28.87 -16.27 -6.51
C GLN A 62 28.15 -15.51 -5.38
N PHE A 63 27.15 -16.12 -4.74
CA PHE A 63 26.44 -15.57 -3.59
C PHE A 63 26.88 -16.30 -2.34
N ASP A 64 27.20 -15.56 -1.28
CA ASP A 64 27.64 -16.15 0.00
C ASP A 64 26.51 -16.95 0.66
N THR A 65 25.33 -16.35 0.71
CA THR A 65 24.07 -16.96 1.18
C THR A 65 22.94 -16.35 0.36
N LEU A 66 21.86 -17.10 0.19
CA LEU A 66 20.61 -16.61 -0.39
C LEU A 66 19.48 -16.92 0.58
N GLU A 67 18.79 -15.88 1.03
CA GLU A 67 17.57 -15.98 1.83
C GLU A 67 16.40 -15.42 1.04
N PHE A 68 15.31 -16.18 0.92
CA PHE A 68 14.08 -15.79 0.27
C PHE A 68 13.03 -15.53 1.35
N TYR A 69 12.28 -14.44 1.24
CA TYR A 69 11.19 -14.13 2.16
C TYR A 69 9.87 -14.18 1.41
N SER A 70 8.87 -14.79 2.01
CA SER A 70 7.56 -15.01 1.42
C SER A 70 6.43 -14.73 2.40
N ALA A 71 5.23 -14.52 1.85
CA ALA A 71 4.01 -14.43 2.63
C ALA A 71 2.80 -14.89 1.83
N ALA A 72 1.74 -15.30 2.53
CA ALA A 72 0.45 -15.53 1.91
C ALA A 72 -0.19 -14.18 1.51
N PRO A 73 -0.69 -14.02 0.27
CA PRO A 73 -1.33 -12.79 -0.18
C PRO A 73 -2.47 -12.30 0.72
N ALA A 74 -3.24 -13.22 1.31
CA ALA A 74 -4.32 -12.88 2.23
C ALA A 74 -3.80 -12.19 3.50
N ILE A 75 -2.69 -12.67 4.07
CA ILE A 75 -2.05 -12.06 5.24
C ILE A 75 -1.56 -10.65 4.92
N LEU A 76 -0.91 -10.48 3.76
CA LEU A 76 -0.44 -9.16 3.30
C LEU A 76 -1.61 -8.20 3.08
N ALA A 77 -2.74 -8.69 2.56
CA ALA A 77 -3.95 -7.89 2.39
C ALA A 77 -4.53 -7.45 3.72
N CYS A 78 -4.63 -8.34 4.72
CA CYS A 78 -5.07 -7.98 6.06
C CYS A 78 -4.16 -6.92 6.70
N GLN A 79 -2.83 -7.13 6.64
CA GLN A 79 -1.85 -6.17 7.14
C GLN A 79 -1.99 -4.80 6.45
N THR A 80 -2.04 -4.79 5.12
CA THR A 80 -2.21 -3.56 4.34
C THR A 80 -3.53 -2.85 4.66
N CYS A 81 -4.60 -3.61 4.90
CA CYS A 81 -5.89 -3.05 5.30
C CYS A 81 -5.81 -2.41 6.69
N GLY A 82 -5.19 -3.09 7.66
CA GLY A 82 -4.90 -2.54 8.98
C GLY A 82 -4.06 -1.26 8.93
N ASP A 83 -2.97 -1.26 8.15
CA ASP A 83 -2.12 -0.09 7.94
C ASP A 83 -2.91 1.09 7.35
N LEU A 84 -3.85 0.83 6.43
CA LEU A 84 -4.70 1.88 5.86
C LEU A 84 -5.74 2.41 6.86
N ILE A 85 -6.27 1.57 7.75
CA ILE A 85 -7.15 2.00 8.86
C ILE A 85 -6.39 2.97 9.76
N GLU A 86 -5.17 2.61 10.18
CA GLU A 86 -4.33 3.49 11.00
C GLU A 86 -3.92 4.76 10.23
N PHE A 87 -3.72 4.64 8.91
CA PHE A 87 -3.39 5.78 8.06
C PHE A 87 -4.53 6.81 7.97
N MET A 88 -5.78 6.46 8.31
CA MET A 88 -6.86 7.45 8.43
C MET A 88 -6.56 8.50 9.51
N ASP A 89 -6.02 8.08 10.66
CA ASP A 89 -5.63 9.01 11.74
C ASP A 89 -4.50 9.94 11.28
N VAL A 90 -3.56 9.41 10.49
CA VAL A 90 -2.48 10.19 9.89
C VAL A 90 -3.00 11.23 8.90
N LEU A 91 -4.03 10.89 8.11
CA LEU A 91 -4.67 11.83 7.19
C LEU A 91 -5.41 12.95 7.93
N GLU A 92 -6.14 12.62 8.98
CA GLU A 92 -6.81 13.59 9.83
C GLU A 92 -5.80 14.56 10.45
N GLU A 93 -4.70 14.04 11.03
CA GLU A 93 -3.64 14.87 11.59
C GLU A 93 -2.99 15.78 10.54
N ARG A 94 -2.77 15.28 9.31
CA ARG A 94 -2.24 16.08 8.20
C ARG A 94 -3.17 17.24 7.86
N GLY A 95 -4.49 16.99 7.83
CA GLY A 95 -5.49 18.03 7.60
C GLY A 95 -5.45 19.12 8.67
N GLU A 96 -5.39 18.72 9.93
CA GLU A 96 -5.29 19.63 11.07
C GLU A 96 -4.00 20.47 11.08
N ARG A 97 -2.86 19.86 10.75
CA ARG A 97 -1.59 20.58 10.61
C ARG A 97 -1.62 21.55 9.43
N MET A 98 -2.27 21.20 8.34
CA MET A 98 -2.44 22.08 7.19
C MET A 98 -3.31 23.29 7.55
N ARG A 99 -4.42 23.09 8.27
CA ARG A 99 -5.25 24.16 8.85
C ARG A 99 -4.42 25.12 9.71
N ALA A 100 -3.64 24.59 10.65
CA ALA A 100 -2.78 25.42 11.49
C ALA A 100 -1.76 26.23 10.67
N GLY A 101 -1.21 25.64 9.60
CA GLY A 101 -0.34 26.34 8.66
C GLY A 101 -1.05 27.48 7.92
N ILE A 102 -2.31 27.26 7.51
CA ILE A 102 -3.16 28.28 6.88
C ILE A 102 -3.41 29.46 7.83
N GLU A 103 -3.80 29.17 9.08
CA GLU A 103 -4.05 30.19 10.10
C GLU A 103 -2.80 31.02 10.42
N ALA A 104 -1.63 30.38 10.44
CA ALA A 104 -0.34 31.01 10.67
C ALA A 104 0.25 31.70 9.43
N GLN A 105 -0.38 31.57 8.25
CA GLN A 105 0.15 32.00 6.95
C GLN A 105 1.55 31.44 6.63
N ASP A 106 1.85 30.24 7.12
CA ASP A 106 3.12 29.56 6.85
C ASP A 106 3.07 28.82 5.51
N HIS A 107 3.42 29.54 4.44
CA HIS A 107 3.43 29.01 3.08
C HIS A 107 4.31 27.78 2.89
N GLY A 108 5.40 27.63 3.66
CA GLY A 108 6.28 26.46 3.57
C GLY A 108 5.59 25.21 4.08
N THR A 109 4.94 25.32 5.25
CA THR A 109 4.14 24.24 5.82
C THR A 109 2.94 23.91 4.93
N ILE A 110 2.20 24.91 4.43
CA ILE A 110 1.03 24.69 3.57
C ILE A 110 1.42 23.91 2.31
N ALA A 111 2.51 24.28 1.63
CA ALA A 111 2.95 23.62 0.41
C ALA A 111 3.38 22.15 0.64
N LEU A 112 4.11 21.88 1.73
CA LEU A 112 4.51 20.52 2.09
C LEU A 112 3.28 19.65 2.39
N ARG A 113 2.35 20.13 3.23
CA ARG A 113 1.18 19.36 3.65
C ARG A 113 0.15 19.18 2.54
N PHE A 114 0.00 20.15 1.65
CA PHE A 114 -0.84 20.03 0.46
C PHE A 114 -0.49 18.78 -0.36
N LYS A 115 0.81 18.57 -0.63
CA LYS A 115 1.28 17.41 -1.37
C LYS A 115 0.99 16.10 -0.63
N GLU A 116 1.32 16.04 0.66
CA GLU A 116 1.11 14.85 1.49
C GLU A 116 -0.37 14.46 1.64
N CYS A 117 -1.28 15.45 1.66
CA CYS A 117 -2.72 15.21 1.67
C CYS A 117 -3.19 14.59 0.36
N ILE A 118 -2.83 15.17 -0.80
CA ILE A 118 -3.25 14.63 -2.10
C ILE A 118 -2.70 13.21 -2.32
N GLU A 119 -1.43 13.00 -2.03
CA GLU A 119 -0.81 11.67 -2.16
C GLU A 119 -1.47 10.66 -1.23
N GLY A 120 -1.75 11.05 0.01
CA GLY A 120 -2.41 10.18 0.98
C GLY A 120 -3.85 9.80 0.58
N TRP A 121 -4.66 10.76 0.12
CA TRP A 121 -6.03 10.46 -0.34
C TRP A 121 -6.05 9.56 -1.58
N ASN A 122 -5.11 9.73 -2.50
CA ASN A 122 -4.96 8.84 -3.64
C ASN A 122 -4.55 7.42 -3.23
N LEU A 123 -3.62 7.30 -2.27
CA LEU A 123 -3.20 6.02 -1.71
C LEU A 123 -4.39 5.28 -1.10
N VAL A 124 -5.22 5.98 -0.32
CA VAL A 124 -6.42 5.41 0.31
C VAL A 124 -7.43 4.89 -0.71
N LEU A 125 -7.75 5.69 -1.73
CA LEU A 125 -8.69 5.27 -2.77
C LEU A 125 -8.19 4.07 -3.58
N GLN A 126 -6.89 4.05 -3.90
CA GLN A 126 -6.27 2.93 -4.61
C GLN A 126 -6.21 1.68 -3.73
N GLY A 127 -5.80 1.84 -2.48
CA GLY A 127 -5.74 0.78 -1.48
C GLY A 127 -7.11 0.13 -1.27
N LEU A 128 -8.15 0.93 -1.05
CA LEU A 128 -9.52 0.44 -0.88
C LEU A 128 -9.97 -0.39 -2.08
N ARG A 129 -9.77 0.13 -3.30
CA ARG A 129 -10.14 -0.59 -4.53
C ARG A 129 -9.44 -1.94 -4.64
N ASN A 130 -8.14 -1.98 -4.37
CA ASN A 130 -7.35 -3.21 -4.45
C ASN A 130 -7.81 -4.23 -3.40
N LEU A 131 -8.06 -3.77 -2.17
CA LEU A 131 -8.48 -4.63 -1.07
C LEU A 131 -9.90 -5.18 -1.26
N ILE A 132 -10.85 -4.38 -1.76
CA ILE A 132 -12.20 -4.86 -2.15
C ILE A 132 -12.09 -5.98 -3.18
N GLN A 133 -11.21 -5.82 -4.18
CA GLN A 133 -10.99 -6.84 -5.19
C GLN A 133 -10.38 -8.12 -4.59
N MET A 134 -9.41 -7.99 -3.69
CA MET A 134 -8.79 -9.14 -3.00
C MET A 134 -9.76 -9.84 -2.04
N ALA A 135 -10.64 -9.09 -1.39
CA ALA A 135 -11.70 -9.61 -0.53
C ALA A 135 -12.86 -10.25 -1.33
N ASN A 136 -12.79 -10.25 -2.67
CA ASN A 136 -13.84 -10.73 -3.57
C ASN A 136 -15.22 -10.11 -3.26
N MET A 137 -15.23 -8.84 -2.85
CA MET A 137 -16.46 -8.10 -2.53
C MET A 137 -17.07 -7.51 -3.80
N ASP A 138 -18.40 -7.52 -3.90
CA ASP A 138 -19.10 -6.84 -4.99
C ASP A 138 -19.03 -5.32 -4.78
N SER A 139 -18.16 -4.66 -5.56
CA SER A 139 -17.96 -3.21 -5.53
C SER A 139 -19.24 -2.38 -5.71
N SER A 140 -20.30 -2.93 -6.34
CA SER A 140 -21.58 -2.24 -6.52
C SER A 140 -22.41 -2.15 -5.23
N THR A 141 -22.07 -2.98 -4.23
CA THR A 141 -22.72 -3.03 -2.93
C THR A 141 -21.97 -2.27 -1.83
N VAL A 142 -20.78 -1.78 -2.14
CA VAL A 142 -19.96 -1.03 -1.18
C VAL A 142 -20.42 0.43 -1.15
N GLU A 143 -20.84 0.88 0.02
CA GLU A 143 -21.23 2.26 0.28
C GLU A 143 -20.25 2.94 1.24
N ILE A 144 -19.94 4.20 0.96
CA ILE A 144 -19.11 5.11 1.76
C ILE A 144 -20.01 6.30 2.13
N GLY A 145 -20.40 6.42 3.39
CA GLY A 145 -21.25 7.54 3.85
C GLY A 145 -22.61 7.61 3.12
N GLY A 146 -23.17 6.46 2.74
CA GLY A 146 -24.42 6.37 1.96
C GLY A 146 -24.28 6.65 0.46
N GLN A 147 -23.07 6.87 -0.05
CA GLN A 147 -22.78 6.99 -1.48
C GLN A 147 -22.23 5.67 -2.03
N SER A 148 -22.51 5.36 -3.29
CA SER A 148 -21.84 4.25 -3.97
C SER A 148 -20.33 4.47 -4.01
N LEU A 149 -19.53 3.39 -4.01
CA LEU A 149 -18.06 3.49 -4.15
C LEU A 149 -17.63 4.36 -5.35
N SER A 150 -18.33 4.26 -6.49
CA SER A 150 -18.04 5.08 -7.66
C SER A 150 -18.32 6.56 -7.44
N ASP A 151 -19.43 6.90 -6.77
CA ASP A 151 -19.81 8.29 -6.54
C ASP A 151 -18.94 8.95 -5.47
N ALA A 152 -18.58 8.21 -4.43
CA ALA A 152 -17.63 8.66 -3.41
C ALA A 152 -16.23 8.89 -4.03
N ALA A 153 -15.74 7.95 -4.84
CA ALA A 153 -14.46 8.12 -5.54
C ALA A 153 -14.46 9.31 -6.52
N ALA A 154 -15.59 9.56 -7.21
CA ALA A 154 -15.75 10.72 -8.08
C ALA A 154 -15.78 12.03 -7.27
N SER A 155 -16.51 12.05 -6.14
CA SER A 155 -16.59 13.19 -5.23
C SER A 155 -15.23 13.54 -4.66
N MET A 156 -14.50 12.58 -4.09
CA MET A 156 -13.15 12.79 -3.56
C MET A 156 -12.16 13.30 -4.62
N ARG A 157 -12.24 12.80 -5.87
CA ARG A 157 -11.47 13.37 -6.99
C ARG A 157 -11.87 14.82 -7.28
N GLY A 158 -13.16 15.14 -7.23
CA GLY A 158 -13.64 16.52 -7.36
C GLY A 158 -13.08 17.43 -6.26
N ILE A 159 -13.08 16.95 -5.01
CA ILE A 159 -12.59 17.68 -3.84
C ILE A 159 -11.08 17.91 -3.92
N THR A 160 -10.29 16.90 -4.30
CA THR A 160 -8.83 17.07 -4.51
C THR A 160 -8.50 18.03 -5.65
N LEU A 161 -9.32 18.11 -6.69
CA LEU A 161 -9.19 19.13 -7.74
C LEU A 161 -9.52 20.54 -7.23
N LYS A 162 -10.58 20.70 -6.40
CA LYS A 162 -10.88 21.99 -5.74
C LYS A 162 -9.73 22.42 -4.83
N MET A 163 -9.15 21.50 -4.07
CA MET A 163 -7.99 21.73 -3.22
C MET A 163 -6.82 22.30 -4.03
N ALA A 164 -6.52 21.68 -5.18
CA ALA A 164 -5.44 22.12 -6.06
C ALA A 164 -5.71 23.50 -6.69
N ASP A 165 -6.94 23.78 -7.11
CA ASP A 165 -7.32 25.10 -7.65
C ASP A 165 -7.21 26.19 -6.56
N ALA A 166 -7.72 25.93 -5.35
CA ALA A 166 -7.64 26.87 -4.22
C ALA A 166 -6.19 27.18 -3.84
N PHE A 167 -5.33 26.15 -3.74
CA PHE A 167 -3.91 26.32 -3.47
C PHE A 167 -3.21 27.13 -4.57
N THR A 168 -3.50 26.85 -5.85
CA THR A 168 -2.90 27.54 -7.00
C THR A 168 -3.30 29.03 -7.06
N ARG A 169 -4.55 29.35 -6.69
CA ARG A 169 -5.06 30.74 -6.66
C ARG A 169 -4.68 31.51 -5.40
N GLY A 170 -4.06 30.85 -4.42
CA GLY A 170 -3.77 31.46 -3.11
C GLY A 170 -5.00 31.68 -2.25
N ASP A 171 -6.12 30.99 -2.54
CA ASP A 171 -7.36 31.09 -1.77
C ASP A 171 -7.31 30.17 -0.55
N MET A 172 -6.66 30.65 0.51
CA MET A 172 -6.45 29.90 1.74
C MET A 172 -7.75 29.64 2.51
N ALA A 173 -8.77 30.48 2.34
CA ALA A 173 -10.07 30.29 2.98
C ALA A 173 -10.79 29.08 2.38
N SER A 174 -10.86 29.01 1.04
CA SER A 174 -11.42 27.85 0.35
C SER A 174 -10.59 26.59 0.58
N LEU A 175 -9.26 26.71 0.62
CA LEU A 175 -8.36 25.59 0.91
C LEU A 175 -8.63 25.00 2.29
N ASN A 176 -8.86 25.85 3.31
CA ASN A 176 -9.18 25.40 4.65
C ASN A 176 -10.47 24.59 4.68
N VAL A 177 -11.55 25.13 4.09
CA VAL A 177 -12.86 24.44 3.99
C VAL A 177 -12.72 23.08 3.33
N VAL A 178 -11.99 23.00 2.21
CA VAL A 178 -11.80 21.74 1.49
C VAL A 178 -11.10 20.68 2.35
N VAL A 179 -10.06 21.08 3.09
CA VAL A 179 -9.28 20.14 3.90
C VAL A 179 -10.03 19.70 5.16
N THR A 180 -10.74 20.61 5.82
CA THR A 180 -11.36 20.34 7.13
C THR A 180 -12.78 19.82 7.03
N GLU A 181 -13.56 20.34 6.09
CA GLU A 181 -14.99 20.04 5.97
C GLU A 181 -15.25 19.03 4.85
N GLU A 182 -14.70 19.24 3.65
CA GLU A 182 -15.02 18.34 2.52
C GLU A 182 -14.25 17.00 2.58
N LEU A 183 -12.94 17.01 2.82
CA LEU A 183 -12.13 15.78 2.91
C LEU A 183 -12.28 15.09 4.27
N GLY A 184 -12.36 15.86 5.35
CA GLY A 184 -12.52 15.34 6.71
C GLY A 184 -13.76 14.46 6.88
N GLU A 185 -14.87 14.79 6.19
CA GLU A 185 -16.11 14.02 6.20
C GLU A 185 -15.96 12.57 5.72
N TYR A 186 -14.93 12.26 4.92
CA TYR A 186 -14.69 10.91 4.42
C TYR A 186 -13.87 10.01 5.36
N ILE A 187 -13.21 10.56 6.38
CA ILE A 187 -12.33 9.80 7.28
C ILE A 187 -13.05 8.63 7.96
N ASN A 188 -14.13 8.92 8.69
CA ASN A 188 -14.87 7.88 9.42
C ASN A 188 -15.60 6.90 8.48
N PRO A 189 -16.33 7.37 7.44
CA PRO A 189 -16.95 6.46 6.48
C PRO A 189 -15.96 5.51 5.79
N LEU A 190 -14.76 5.96 5.45
CA LEU A 190 -13.75 5.10 4.85
C LEU A 190 -13.18 4.11 5.87
N ARG A 191 -12.95 4.53 7.11
CA ARG A 191 -12.53 3.65 8.19
C ARG A 191 -13.50 2.47 8.36
N GLU A 192 -14.79 2.75 8.45
CA GLU A 192 -15.83 1.72 8.55
C GLU A 192 -15.84 0.77 7.34
N VAL A 193 -15.52 1.28 6.15
CA VAL A 193 -15.41 0.43 4.95
C VAL A 193 -14.18 -0.47 5.03
N PHE A 194 -13.02 0.07 5.42
CA PHE A 194 -11.82 -0.73 5.59
C PHE A 194 -11.98 -1.78 6.69
N GLU A 195 -12.63 -1.47 7.81
CA GLU A 195 -12.92 -2.44 8.87
C GLU A 195 -13.78 -3.60 8.33
N ARG A 196 -14.84 -3.32 7.56
CA ARG A 196 -15.64 -4.36 6.90
C ARG A 196 -14.84 -5.17 5.88
N VAL A 197 -13.92 -4.54 5.14
CA VAL A 197 -13.04 -5.22 4.19
C VAL A 197 -12.05 -6.11 4.95
N LEU A 198 -11.50 -5.65 6.07
CA LEU A 198 -10.61 -6.42 6.94
C LEU A 198 -11.32 -7.66 7.48
N GLU A 199 -12.53 -7.52 8.02
CA GLU A 199 -13.35 -8.66 8.48
C GLU A 199 -13.52 -9.70 7.37
N LYS A 200 -13.80 -9.25 6.13
CA LYS A 200 -13.94 -10.15 4.97
C LYS A 200 -12.64 -10.84 4.57
N LEU A 201 -11.51 -10.13 4.65
CA LEU A 201 -10.19 -10.69 4.36
C LEU A 201 -9.78 -11.71 5.43
N GLU A 202 -10.05 -11.44 6.70
CA GLU A 202 -9.79 -12.37 7.80
C GLU A 202 -10.63 -13.64 7.70
N GLU A 203 -11.93 -13.53 7.35
CA GLU A 203 -12.78 -14.69 7.07
C GLU A 203 -12.22 -15.58 5.93
N ALA A 204 -11.57 -14.98 4.94
CA ALA A 204 -10.99 -15.68 3.80
C ALA A 204 -9.57 -16.24 4.06
N ALA A 205 -8.91 -15.78 5.14
CA ALA A 205 -7.56 -16.18 5.50
C ALA A 205 -7.50 -17.36 6.50
N VAL A 206 -8.66 -17.81 7.01
CA VAL A 206 -8.84 -18.95 7.92
C VAL A 206 -9.19 -20.22 7.16
#